data_AF-A0A258D2N0-F1
#
_entry.id   AF-A0A258D2N0-F1
#
_cell.length_a   1.000
_cell.length_b   1.000
_cell.length_c   1.000
_cell.angle_alpha   90.00
_cell.angle_beta   90.00
_cell.angle_gamma   90.00
#
_symmetry.space_group_name_H-M   'P 1'
#
loop_
_entity.id
_entity.type
_entity.pdbx_description
1 polymer ?
#
loop_
_entity_poly.entity_id
_entity_poly.type
_entity_poly.pdbx_seq_one_letter_code
_entity_poly.pdbx_strand_id
1 'polypeptide(L)'
;MRAAFKGDAPGAIASLRALLDESAADAPWTQTVRQRLARLEAETNAGGIAALPPAEQQAAIRGMVEGLSARLKAGGGTLPEWMRLIRSQAILGDKAAARESLALARERLSQEATAAAALDALAGELALKETAP
;
A
#
# COMPACT_ATOMS: atom_id res chain seq x y z
N MET A 1 -12.04 -4.57 -35.32
CA MET A 1 -13.01 -4.37 -34.22
C MET A 1 -12.41 -3.37 -33.25
N ARG A 2 -12.95 -2.16 -33.18
CA ARG A 2 -12.49 -1.12 -32.24
C ARG A 2 -13.28 -1.33 -30.96
N ALA A 3 -12.65 -1.91 -29.94
CA ALA A 3 -13.31 -2.19 -28.67
C ALA A 3 -13.88 -0.90 -28.09
N ALA A 4 -15.17 -0.93 -27.74
CA ALA A 4 -15.86 0.21 -27.17
C ALA A 4 -15.21 0.61 -25.85
N PHE A 5 -14.64 1.82 -25.79
CA PHE A 5 -14.30 2.47 -24.52
C PHE A 5 -15.62 2.71 -23.77
N LYS A 6 -16.00 1.79 -22.88
CA LYS A 6 -16.96 2.14 -21.83
C LYS A 6 -16.28 3.21 -20.98
N GLY A 7 -16.92 4.37 -20.86
CA GLY A 7 -16.43 5.51 -20.08
C GLY A 7 -16.50 5.30 -18.56
N ASP A 8 -16.23 4.08 -18.08
CA ASP A 8 -16.16 3.74 -16.66
C ASP A 8 -14.70 3.56 -16.20
N ALA A 9 -14.45 3.79 -14.90
CA ALA A 9 -13.11 3.71 -14.33
C ALA A 9 -12.42 2.35 -14.56
N PRO A 10 -13.12 1.19 -14.46
CA PRO A 10 -12.54 -0.12 -14.78
C PRO A 10 -12.11 -0.25 -16.25
N GLY A 11 -12.90 0.24 -17.20
CA GLY A 11 -12.55 0.23 -18.63
C GLY A 11 -11.34 1.11 -18.94
N ALA A 12 -11.23 2.26 -18.27
CA ALA A 12 -10.06 3.14 -18.39
C ALA A 12 -8.78 2.48 -17.85
N ILE A 13 -8.85 1.82 -16.69
CA ILE A 13 -7.73 1.06 -16.10
C ILE A 13 -7.26 -0.05 -17.04
N ALA A 14 -8.19 -0.86 -17.57
CA ALA A 14 -7.87 -1.95 -18.49
C ALA A 14 -7.16 -1.45 -19.77
N SER A 15 -7.61 -0.32 -20.31
CA SER A 15 -7.03 0.28 -21.51
C SER A 15 -5.61 0.82 -21.27
N LEU A 16 -5.38 1.46 -20.13
CA LEU A 16 -4.06 1.97 -19.76
C LEU A 16 -3.06 0.83 -19.48
N ARG A 17 -3.51 -0.29 -18.91
CA ARG A 17 -2.69 -1.50 -18.75
C ARG A 17 -2.29 -2.11 -20.08
N ALA A 18 -3.26 -2.30 -20.99
CA ALA A 18 -2.98 -2.82 -22.33
C ALA A 18 -1.99 -1.93 -23.09
N LEU A 19 -2.16 -0.60 -22.99
CA LEU A 19 -1.23 0.35 -23.60
C LEU A 19 0.20 0.17 -23.06
N LEU A 20 0.38 -0.01 -21.74
CA LEU A 20 1.70 -0.22 -21.14
C LEU A 20 2.34 -1.57 -21.53
N ASP A 21 1.53 -2.60 -21.73
CA ASP A 21 1.98 -3.94 -22.16
C ASP A 21 2.51 -3.93 -23.60
N GLU A 22 1.85 -3.19 -24.48
CA GLU A 22 2.25 -3.02 -25.89
C GLU A 22 3.44 -2.05 -26.08
N SER A 23 3.90 -1.39 -25.01
CA SER A 23 4.88 -0.29 -25.09
C SER A 23 6.29 -0.71 -24.71
N ALA A 24 7.29 -0.09 -25.37
CA ALA A 24 8.67 -0.16 -24.92
C ALA A 24 8.83 0.47 -23.53
N ALA A 25 9.53 -0.22 -22.63
CA ALA A 25 9.67 0.16 -21.22
C ALA A 25 10.27 1.57 -21.00
N ASP A 26 11.07 2.05 -21.95
CA ASP A 26 11.79 3.34 -21.94
C ASP A 26 11.08 4.47 -22.69
N ALA A 27 9.85 4.26 -23.19
CA ALA A 27 9.14 5.36 -23.84
C ALA A 27 8.89 6.50 -22.82
N PRO A 28 9.15 7.76 -23.19
CA PRO A 28 9.19 8.88 -22.23
C PRO A 28 7.83 9.16 -21.56
N TRP A 29 6.74 8.68 -22.14
CA TRP A 29 5.38 8.85 -21.64
C TRP A 29 4.91 7.69 -20.74
N THR A 30 5.63 6.56 -20.72
CA THR A 30 5.27 5.34 -19.97
C THR A 30 5.16 5.63 -18.48
N GLN A 31 6.08 6.44 -17.94
CA GLN A 31 6.05 6.81 -16.53
C GLN A 31 4.78 7.61 -16.16
N THR A 32 4.37 8.55 -17.02
CA THR A 32 3.15 9.34 -16.83
C THR A 32 1.89 8.46 -16.89
N VAL A 33 1.86 7.48 -17.81
CA VAL A 33 0.75 6.52 -17.93
C VAL A 33 0.68 5.59 -16.70
N ARG A 34 1.82 5.08 -16.21
CA ARG A 34 1.90 4.29 -14.97
C ARG A 34 1.36 5.06 -13.75
N GLN A 35 1.73 6.34 -13.62
CA GLN A 35 1.23 7.18 -12.52
C GLN A 35 -0.29 7.39 -12.60
N ARG A 36 -0.82 7.65 -13.81
CA ARG A 36 -2.26 7.83 -14.02
C ARG A 36 -3.04 6.54 -13.74
N LEU A 37 -2.49 5.40 -14.16
CA LEU A 37 -3.05 4.09 -13.87
C LEU A 37 -3.13 3.83 -12.37
N ALA A 38 -2.01 3.99 -11.65
CA ALA A 38 -1.97 3.79 -10.20
C ALA A 38 -2.98 4.66 -9.44
N ARG A 39 -3.19 5.90 -9.90
CA ARG A 39 -4.19 6.81 -9.33
C ARG A 39 -5.62 6.31 -9.56
N LEU A 40 -5.98 5.96 -10.79
CA LEU A 40 -7.32 5.47 -11.12
C LEU A 40 -7.65 4.16 -10.39
N GLU A 41 -6.66 3.27 -10.26
CA GLU A 41 -6.79 2.04 -9.49
C GLU A 41 -7.00 2.33 -7.99
N ALA A 42 -6.26 3.27 -7.42
CA ALA A 42 -6.44 3.68 -6.03
C ALA A 42 -7.83 4.29 -5.78
N GLU A 43 -8.31 5.18 -6.67
CA GLU A 43 -9.62 5.81 -6.59
C GLU A 43 -10.76 4.79 -6.73
N THR A 44 -10.63 3.85 -7.67
CA THR A 44 -11.63 2.79 -7.90
C THR A 44 -11.69 1.82 -6.73
N ASN A 45 -10.52 1.39 -6.22
CA ASN A 45 -10.46 0.47 -5.08
C ASN A 45 -10.99 1.14 -3.80
N ALA A 46 -10.64 2.39 -3.53
CA ALA A 46 -11.15 3.11 -2.36
C ALA A 46 -12.67 3.34 -2.43
N GLY A 47 -13.20 3.74 -3.59
CA GLY A 47 -14.63 3.95 -3.80
C GLY A 47 -15.44 2.65 -3.71
N GLY A 48 -14.92 1.55 -4.25
CA GLY A 48 -15.53 0.23 -4.14
C GLY A 48 -15.57 -0.29 -2.70
N ILE A 49 -14.47 -0.13 -1.96
CA ILE A 49 -14.39 -0.53 -0.54
C ILE A 49 -15.31 0.32 0.34
N ALA A 50 -15.42 1.63 0.07
CA ALA A 50 -16.33 2.53 0.78
C ALA A 50 -17.81 2.14 0.63
N ALA A 51 -18.18 1.49 -0.48
CA ALA A 51 -19.54 1.05 -0.77
C ALA A 51 -19.89 -0.33 -0.19
N LEU A 52 -18.91 -1.07 0.33
CA LEU A 52 -19.15 -2.38 0.97
C LEU A 52 -19.78 -2.23 2.36
N PRO A 53 -20.54 -3.23 2.83
CA PRO A 53 -20.95 -3.32 4.22
C PRO A 53 -19.73 -3.24 5.17
N PRO A 54 -19.86 -2.70 6.39
CA PRO A 54 -18.71 -2.46 7.27
C PRO A 54 -17.82 -3.69 7.54
N ALA A 55 -18.43 -4.87 7.67
CA ALA A 55 -17.69 -6.12 7.87
C ALA A 55 -16.89 -6.55 6.63
N GLU A 56 -17.47 -6.43 5.43
CA GLU A 56 -16.81 -6.74 4.17
C GLU A 56 -15.74 -5.70 3.83
N GLN A 57 -15.99 -4.43 4.16
CA GLN A 57 -15.03 -3.35 4.07
C GLN A 57 -13.79 -3.65 4.94
N GLN A 58 -13.97 -4.05 6.19
CA GLN A 58 -12.86 -4.43 7.06
C GLN A 58 -12.09 -5.65 6.53
N ALA A 59 -12.78 -6.67 5.99
CA ALA A 59 -12.14 -7.82 5.39
C ALA A 59 -11.31 -7.45 4.16
N ALA A 60 -11.84 -6.59 3.28
CA ALA A 60 -11.13 -6.10 2.10
C ALA A 60 -9.88 -5.28 2.50
N ILE A 61 -10.00 -4.38 3.49
CA ILE A 61 -8.87 -3.58 3.98
C ILE A 61 -7.80 -4.49 4.61
N ARG A 62 -8.19 -5.51 5.38
CA ARG A 62 -7.24 -6.49 5.94
C ARG A 62 -6.43 -7.18 4.84
N GLY A 63 -7.08 -7.70 3.81
CA GLY A 63 -6.39 -8.33 2.67
C GLY A 63 -5.42 -7.40 1.95
N MET A 64 -5.78 -6.12 1.79
CA MET A 64 -4.87 -5.12 1.22
C MET A 64 -3.64 -4.86 2.09
N VAL A 65 -3.84 -4.76 3.41
CA VAL A 65 -2.76 -4.55 4.39
C VAL A 65 -1.83 -5.76 4.45
N GLU A 66 -2.37 -6.98 4.36
CA GLU A 66 -1.59 -8.22 4.25
C GLU A 66 -0.76 -8.26 2.97
N GLY A 67 -1.35 -7.91 1.82
CA GLY A 67 -0.62 -7.84 0.55
C GLY A 67 0.52 -6.82 0.57
N LEU A 68 0.27 -5.64 1.14
CA LEU A 68 1.32 -4.63 1.36
C LEU A 68 2.42 -5.16 2.29
N SER A 69 2.04 -5.80 3.40
CA SER A 69 2.98 -6.42 4.34
C SER A 69 3.88 -7.44 3.64
N ALA A 70 3.29 -8.39 2.89
CA ALA A 70 4.04 -9.40 2.15
C ALA A 70 5.03 -8.77 1.15
N ARG A 71 4.59 -7.75 0.39
CA ARG A 71 5.45 -7.03 -0.55
C ARG A 71 6.62 -6.33 0.15
N LEU A 72 6.37 -5.63 1.27
CA LEU A 72 7.42 -4.94 2.01
C LEU A 72 8.39 -5.92 2.68
N LYS A 73 7.90 -7.06 3.19
CA LYS A 73 8.74 -8.13 3.75
C LYS A 73 9.66 -8.74 2.68
N ALA A 74 9.14 -8.98 1.48
CA ALA A 74 9.89 -9.59 0.38
C ALA A 74 10.86 -8.62 -0.30
N GLY A 75 10.38 -7.44 -0.71
CA GLY A 75 11.14 -6.48 -1.53
C GLY A 75 11.78 -5.35 -0.74
N GLY A 76 11.56 -5.28 0.57
CA GLY A 76 11.87 -4.09 1.36
C GLY A 76 10.91 -2.95 1.05
N GLY A 77 11.22 -1.77 1.58
CA GLY A 77 10.41 -0.58 1.35
C GLY A 77 10.99 0.63 2.04
N THR A 78 10.48 1.78 1.66
CA THR A 78 10.88 3.07 2.22
C THR A 78 10.25 3.30 3.60
N LEU A 79 10.84 4.18 4.40
CA LEU A 79 10.29 4.58 5.71
C LEU A 79 8.79 4.94 5.63
N PRO A 80 8.32 5.78 4.68
CA PRO A 80 6.89 6.09 4.56
C PRO A 80 6.00 4.86 4.31
N GLU A 81 6.47 3.89 3.53
CA GLU A 81 5.72 2.65 3.24
C GLU A 81 5.58 1.78 4.50
N TRP A 82 6.67 1.63 5.25
CA TRP A 82 6.65 0.92 6.54
C TRP A 82 5.76 1.61 7.58
N MET A 83 5.90 2.93 7.72
CA MET A 83 5.06 3.70 8.65
C MET A 83 3.57 3.59 8.31
N ARG A 84 3.23 3.64 7.01
CA ARG A 84 1.86 3.45 6.56
C ARG A 84 1.32 2.08 6.94
N LEU A 85 2.10 1.02 6.71
CA LEU A 85 1.72 -0.34 7.07
C LEU A 85 1.43 -0.47 8.58
N ILE A 86 2.36 -0.01 9.42
CA ILE A 86 2.26 -0.10 10.88
C ILE A 86 1.02 0.66 11.40
N ARG A 87 0.76 1.87 10.89
CA ARG A 87 -0.45 2.64 11.25
C ARG A 87 -1.72 1.91 10.81
N SER A 88 -1.75 1.36 9.60
CA SER A 88 -2.91 0.61 9.10
C SER A 88 -3.22 -0.62 9.96
N GLN A 89 -2.20 -1.40 10.33
CA GLN A 89 -2.37 -2.56 11.21
C GLN A 89 -2.87 -2.14 12.61
N ALA A 90 -2.34 -1.05 13.17
CA ALA A 90 -2.79 -0.52 14.46
C ALA A 90 -4.25 -0.05 14.43
N ILE A 91 -4.69 0.63 13.37
CA ILE A 91 -6.09 1.06 13.17
C ILE A 91 -7.02 -0.15 13.07
N LEU A 92 -6.56 -1.24 12.43
CA LEU A 92 -7.31 -2.50 12.33
C LEU A 92 -7.33 -3.29 13.65
N GLY A 93 -6.64 -2.82 14.69
CA GLY A 93 -6.52 -3.48 15.99
C GLY A 93 -5.45 -4.58 16.04
N ASP A 94 -4.74 -4.83 14.94
CA ASP A 94 -3.70 -5.85 14.86
C ASP A 94 -2.35 -5.32 15.36
N LYS A 95 -2.29 -5.12 16.68
CA LYS A 95 -1.07 -4.65 17.35
C LYS A 95 0.08 -5.65 17.25
N ALA A 96 -0.20 -6.94 17.07
CA ALA A 96 0.83 -7.95 16.93
C ALA A 96 1.55 -7.79 15.57
N ALA A 97 0.78 -7.72 14.48
CA ALA A 97 1.34 -7.47 13.15
C ALA A 97 2.04 -6.11 13.06
N ALA A 98 1.49 -5.08 13.69
CA ALA A 98 2.12 -3.74 13.75
C ALA A 98 3.51 -3.77 14.40
N ARG A 99 3.69 -4.54 15.48
CA ARG A 99 5.00 -4.71 16.15
C ARG A 99 5.98 -5.50 15.29
N GLU A 100 5.53 -6.56 14.64
CA GLU A 100 6.37 -7.34 13.73
C GLU A 100 6.87 -6.48 12.56
N SER A 101 5.96 -5.72 11.94
CA SER A 101 6.30 -4.79 10.86
C SER A 101 7.24 -3.67 11.33
N LEU A 102 7.08 -3.17 12.56
CA LEU A 102 8.00 -2.21 13.17
C LEU A 102 9.41 -2.79 13.35
N ALA A 103 9.53 -4.01 13.86
CA ALA A 103 10.82 -4.68 14.04
C ALA A 103 11.55 -4.87 12.70
N LEU A 104 10.82 -5.38 11.70
CA LEU A 104 11.36 -5.56 10.35
C LEU A 104 11.76 -4.23 9.69
N ALA A 105 10.95 -3.18 9.86
CA ALA A 105 11.30 -1.85 9.36
C ALA A 105 12.61 -1.33 9.96
N ARG A 106 12.83 -1.51 11.26
CA ARG A 106 14.08 -1.12 11.94
C ARG A 106 15.28 -1.90 11.42
N GLU A 107 15.12 -3.20 11.18
CA GLU A 107 16.18 -4.04 10.61
C GLU A 107 16.54 -3.60 9.19
N ARG A 108 15.53 -3.42 8.33
CA ARG A 108 15.73 -3.07 6.92
C ARG A 108 16.25 -1.64 6.72
N LEU A 109 15.92 -0.73 7.63
CA LEU A 109 16.32 0.67 7.58
C LEU A 109 17.39 1.01 8.62
N SER A 110 18.17 0.03 9.08
CA SER A 110 19.13 0.22 10.19
C SER A 110 20.24 1.22 9.88
N GLN A 111 20.53 1.46 8.59
CA GLN A 111 21.54 2.42 8.13
C GLN A 111 21.01 3.86 8.08
N GLU A 112 19.71 4.07 8.26
CA GLU A 112 19.02 5.35 8.16
C GLU A 112 18.69 5.87 9.57
N ALA A 113 19.55 6.73 10.14
CA ALA A 113 19.35 7.24 11.50
C ALA A 113 18.02 8.01 11.68
N THR A 114 17.59 8.72 10.64
CA THR A 114 16.30 9.42 10.59
C THR A 114 15.11 8.44 10.60
N ALA A 115 15.26 7.28 9.97
CA ALA A 115 14.24 6.23 9.97
C ALA A 115 14.06 5.62 11.36
N ALA A 116 15.16 5.34 12.07
CA ALA A 116 15.10 4.82 13.43
C ALA A 116 14.29 5.75 14.36
N ALA A 117 14.61 7.05 14.36
CA ALA A 117 13.90 8.03 15.18
C ALA A 117 12.41 8.13 14.85
N ALA A 118 12.05 8.11 13.56
CA ALA A 118 10.66 8.16 13.10
C ALA A 118 9.87 6.90 13.50
N LEU A 119 10.49 5.72 13.41
CA LEU A 119 9.89 4.45 13.83
C LEU A 119 9.68 4.39 15.35
N ASP A 120 10.60 4.94 16.13
CA ASP A 120 10.47 5.01 17.59
C ASP A 120 9.37 5.98 18.05
N ALA A 121 9.26 7.14 17.39
CA ALA A 121 8.16 8.08 17.60
C ALA A 121 6.81 7.42 17.30
N LEU A 122 6.71 6.75 16.15
CA LEU A 122 5.52 6.01 15.74
C LEU A 122 5.14 4.92 16.75
N ALA A 123 6.11 4.17 17.26
CA ALA A 123 5.88 3.15 18.27
C ALA A 123 5.32 3.73 19.57
N GLY A 124 5.75 4.93 19.95
CA GLY A 124 5.21 5.70 21.07
C GLY A 124 3.77 6.14 20.83
N GLU A 125 3.50 6.78 19.68
CA GLU A 125 2.17 7.25 19.28
C GLU A 125 1.11 6.14 19.31
N LEU A 126 1.49 4.94 18.85
CA LEU A 126 0.59 3.80 18.72
C LEU A 126 0.57 2.90 19.96
N ALA A 127 1.29 3.27 21.03
CA ALA A 127 1.49 2.44 22.22
C ALA A 127 1.92 1.00 21.87
N LEU A 128 2.81 0.87 20.89
CA LEU A 128 3.37 -0.40 20.43
C LEU A 128 4.64 -0.78 21.19
N LYS A 129 5.23 0.17 21.93
CA LYS A 129 6.33 -0.10 22.87
C LYS A 129 5.95 -1.27 23.77
N GLU A 130 6.81 -2.27 23.83
CA GLU A 130 6.61 -3.48 24.63
C GLU A 130 6.29 -3.09 26.07
N THR A 131 5.05 -3.34 26.51
CA THR A 131 4.81 -3.71 27.91
C THR A 131 5.19 -5.18 28.00
N ALA A 132 6.48 -5.46 28.12
CA ALA A 132 6.92 -6.77 28.58
C ALA A 132 6.48 -6.91 30.06
N PRO A 133 5.92 -8.06 30.49
CA PRO A 133 5.69 -8.34 31.91
C PRO A 133 7.00 -8.42 32.70
#